data_AF-A0A2U0DMP9-F1
#
_entry.id   AF-A0A2U0DMP9-F1
#
_cell.length_a   1.000
_cell.length_b   1.000
_cell.length_c   1.000
_cell.angle_alpha   90.00
_cell.angle_beta   90.00
_cell.angle_gamma   90.00
#
_symmetry.space_group_name_H-M   'P 1'
#
loop_
_entity.id
_entity.type
_entity.pdbx_description
1 polymer ?
#
loop_
_entity_poly.entity_id
_entity_poly.type
_entity_poly.pdbx_seq_one_letter_code
_entity_poly.pdbx_strand_id
1 'polypeptide(L)'
;MESRILILKILLILDNQLCCKMTIDEIYKNNEISVRSYNICKYNSLESLDKLIDYYFRNHSFETLRNCGRRSDRELIDLCRKYETNIINNTIEKANENTLEETIVSLSRIQREVINSFILVNTNSLSVRSKNAISQFLNGNFSVRNFAEKILLNKKFILASIDNVGKKSILELEVYISIVNDFIISVKEANDEHQLITLKNSFLIRQTFSISKIPIEILQSESIFQLTDFLFENNAFFNKNHNSIIQQALKIYNNTEDRTLEEIAIKNNLSRERVRQIRKDC
;
A
#
# COMPACT_ATOMS: atom_id res chain seq x y z
N MET A 1 -4.16 1.66 31.40
CA MET A 1 -3.79 0.24 31.61
C MET A 1 -3.15 -0.34 30.35
N GLU A 2 -3.69 -0.02 29.17
CA GLU A 2 -3.13 -0.38 27.85
C GLU A 2 -1.71 0.15 27.60
N SER A 3 -1.37 1.37 28.03
CA SER A 3 -0.01 1.92 27.87
C SER A 3 1.06 1.14 28.66
N ARG A 4 0.69 0.54 29.80
CA ARG A 4 1.60 -0.33 30.59
C ARG A 4 1.83 -1.67 29.92
N ILE A 5 0.81 -2.21 29.25
CA ILE A 5 0.91 -3.47 28.50
C ILE A 5 1.76 -3.28 27.24
N LEU A 6 1.65 -2.12 26.57
CA LEU A 6 2.50 -1.76 25.45
C LEU A 6 3.97 -1.59 25.88
N ILE A 7 4.22 -0.91 27.01
CA ILE A 7 5.57 -0.75 27.59
C ILE A 7 6.17 -2.10 28.01
N LEU A 8 5.39 -2.99 28.64
CA LEU A 8 5.85 -4.33 29.02
C LEU A 8 6.11 -5.23 27.80
N LYS A 9 5.30 -5.13 26.73
CA LYS A 9 5.56 -5.81 25.46
C LYS A 9 6.82 -5.27 24.77
N ILE A 10 7.05 -3.96 24.81
CA ILE A 10 8.27 -3.33 24.29
C ILE A 10 9.49 -3.77 25.12
N LEU A 11 9.40 -3.81 26.45
CA LEU A 11 10.48 -4.32 27.33
C LEU A 11 10.82 -5.80 27.05
N LEU A 12 9.82 -6.65 26.83
CA LEU A 12 10.02 -8.05 26.45
C LEU A 12 10.64 -8.23 25.04
N ILE A 13 10.39 -7.28 24.14
CA ILE A 13 11.02 -7.23 22.80
C ILE A 13 12.45 -6.69 22.89
N LEU A 14 12.69 -5.70 23.76
CA LEU A 14 14.02 -5.16 24.06
C LEU A 14 14.94 -6.21 24.68
N ASP A 15 14.43 -7.03 25.61
CA ASP A 15 15.17 -8.15 26.21
C ASP A 15 15.62 -9.21 25.19
N ASN A 16 14.97 -9.31 24.02
CA ASN A 16 15.25 -10.35 23.03
C ASN A 16 15.93 -9.86 21.74
N GLN A 17 15.99 -8.56 21.42
CA GLN A 17 16.57 -8.11 20.14
C GLN A 17 17.38 -6.81 20.11
N LEU A 18 17.72 -6.17 21.24
CA LEU A 18 18.58 -4.99 21.19
C LEU A 18 19.88 -5.16 21.97
N CYS A 19 20.84 -5.89 21.39
CA CYS A 19 22.25 -5.70 21.75
C CYS A 19 22.72 -4.39 21.09
N CYS A 20 22.36 -3.25 21.69
CA CYS A 20 22.91 -1.96 21.32
C CYS A 20 24.35 -1.90 21.84
N LYS A 21 25.28 -2.50 21.09
CA LYS A 21 26.74 -2.50 21.36
C LYS A 21 27.39 -1.11 21.40
N MET A 22 26.61 -0.02 21.33
CA MET A 22 27.11 1.33 21.32
C MET A 22 27.71 1.69 22.69
N THR A 23 28.99 2.05 22.67
CA THR A 23 29.74 2.42 23.85
C THR A 23 29.58 3.90 24.16
N ILE A 24 29.78 4.28 25.43
CA ILE A 24 29.85 5.70 25.80
C ILE A 24 30.99 6.43 25.07
N ASP A 25 32.06 5.72 24.69
CA ASP A 25 33.15 6.27 23.88
C ASP A 25 32.66 6.71 22.50
N GLU A 26 31.80 5.90 21.87
CA GLU A 26 31.21 6.23 20.56
C GLU A 26 30.21 7.39 20.66
N ILE A 27 29.37 7.40 21.70
CA ILE A 27 28.42 8.50 21.95
C ILE A 27 29.17 9.83 22.15
N TYR A 28 30.28 9.80 22.89
CA TYR A 28 31.13 10.97 23.07
C TYR A 28 31.83 11.40 21.78
N LYS A 29 32.39 10.46 21.00
CA LYS A 29 32.98 10.75 19.68
C LYS A 29 31.99 11.38 18.71
N ASN A 30 30.71 11.02 18.80
CA ASN A 30 29.63 11.59 18.01
C ASN A 30 29.16 12.97 18.53
N ASN A 31 29.81 13.53 19.55
CA ASN A 31 29.44 14.80 20.21
C ASN A 31 28.02 14.81 20.78
N GLU A 32 27.49 13.65 21.19
CA GLU A 32 26.13 13.56 21.74
C GLU A 32 26.05 13.85 23.24
N ILE A 33 27.19 13.82 23.92
CA ILE A 33 27.32 14.20 25.34
C ILE A 33 28.56 15.05 25.56
N SER A 34 28.50 15.93 26.55
CA SER A 34 29.66 16.70 27.00
C SER A 34 30.76 15.82 27.62
N VAL A 35 32.00 16.35 27.63
CA VAL A 35 33.15 15.73 28.32
C VAL A 35 32.83 15.41 29.78
N ARG A 36 32.04 16.27 30.44
CA ARG A 36 31.64 16.07 31.84
C ARG A 36 30.73 14.85 31.98
N SER A 37 29.72 14.73 31.13
CA SER A 37 28.76 13.61 31.15
C SER A 37 29.39 12.30 30.69
N TYR A 38 30.32 12.35 29.74
CA TYR A 38 31.20 11.22 29.39
C TYR A 38 31.99 10.72 30.61
N ASN A 39 32.68 11.63 31.31
CA ASN A 39 33.45 11.26 32.51
C ASN A 39 32.56 10.70 33.61
N ILE A 40 31.37 11.29 33.85
CA ILE A 40 30.38 10.75 34.81
C ILE A 40 30.04 9.30 34.47
N CYS A 41 29.75 9.00 33.21
CA CYS A 41 29.43 7.65 32.78
C CYS A 41 30.59 6.67 33.03
N LYS A 42 31.83 7.05 32.65
CA LYS A 42 33.03 6.23 32.88
C LYS A 42 33.31 6.00 34.37
N TYR A 43 33.26 7.04 35.20
CA TYR A 43 33.50 6.92 36.64
C TYR A 43 32.48 6.04 37.37
N ASN A 44 31.24 5.96 36.85
CA ASN A 44 30.18 5.16 37.44
C ASN A 44 29.97 3.82 36.70
N SER A 45 30.93 3.39 35.87
CA SER A 45 30.90 2.10 35.15
C SER A 45 29.69 1.93 34.20
N LEU A 46 29.09 3.04 33.75
CA LEU A 46 28.06 3.08 32.73
C LEU A 46 28.75 3.17 31.36
N GLU A 47 29.41 2.10 30.94
CA GLU A 47 30.31 2.13 29.77
C GLU A 47 29.62 1.90 28.42
N SER A 48 28.35 1.50 28.44
CA SER A 48 27.53 1.21 27.27
C SER A 48 26.19 1.92 27.36
N LEU A 49 25.56 2.18 26.21
CA LEU A 49 24.23 2.76 26.12
C LEU A 49 23.20 1.94 26.92
N ASP A 50 23.25 0.61 26.84
CA ASP A 50 22.31 -0.28 27.53
C ASP A 50 22.34 -0.06 29.05
N LYS A 51 23.54 -0.10 29.66
CA LYS A 51 23.74 0.21 31.09
C LYS A 51 23.25 1.61 31.48
N LEU A 52 23.43 2.60 30.60
CA LEU A 52 22.98 3.97 30.85
C LEU A 52 21.45 4.05 30.86
N ILE A 53 20.81 3.44 29.88
CA ILE A 53 19.34 3.35 29.75
C ILE A 53 18.75 2.55 30.92
N ASP A 54 19.35 1.41 31.29
CA ASP A 54 18.94 0.59 32.44
C ASP A 54 18.98 1.39 33.75
N TYR A 55 20.04 2.19 33.93
CA TYR A 55 20.16 3.05 35.10
C TYR A 55 19.04 4.10 35.12
N TYR A 56 18.77 4.73 33.98
CA TYR A 56 17.68 5.71 33.84
C TYR A 56 16.31 5.09 34.13
N PHE A 57 16.03 3.88 33.65
CA PHE A 57 14.75 3.21 33.93
C PHE A 57 14.54 2.89 35.40
N ARG A 58 15.62 2.53 36.12
CA ARG A 58 15.53 2.19 37.55
C ARG A 58 15.41 3.41 38.45
N ASN A 59 16.06 4.52 38.08
CA ASN A 59 16.24 5.67 38.97
C ASN A 59 15.54 6.94 38.49
N HIS A 60 15.14 7.00 37.21
CA HIS A 60 14.53 8.15 36.52
C HIS A 60 15.36 9.46 36.53
N SER A 61 16.58 9.39 37.06
CA SER A 61 17.54 10.49 37.18
C SER A 61 18.94 9.91 37.41
N PHE A 62 19.96 10.71 37.11
CA PHE A 62 21.37 10.48 37.34
C PHE A 62 21.96 11.35 38.47
N GLU A 63 21.16 12.15 39.18
CA GLU A 63 21.65 13.04 40.25
C GLU A 63 22.35 12.27 41.39
N THR A 64 22.02 10.99 41.58
CA THR A 64 22.64 10.11 42.57
C THR A 64 24.00 9.57 42.12
N LEU A 65 24.39 9.74 40.86
CA LEU A 65 25.72 9.38 40.38
C LEU A 65 26.78 10.33 40.91
N ARG A 66 27.94 9.78 41.24
CA ARG A 66 29.07 10.59 41.69
C ARG A 66 29.46 11.59 40.59
N ASN A 67 29.62 12.85 41.00
CA ASN A 67 29.97 14.00 40.15
C ASN A 67 28.87 14.45 39.16
N CYS A 68 27.67 13.88 39.23
CA CYS A 68 26.55 14.32 38.41
C CYS A 68 25.85 15.51 39.07
N GLY A 69 25.75 16.62 38.32
CA GLY A 69 24.97 17.79 38.73
C GLY A 69 23.80 17.99 37.77
N ARG A 70 22.84 18.84 38.14
CA ARG A 70 21.58 19.11 37.40
C ARG A 70 21.70 19.31 35.89
N ARG A 71 22.84 19.80 35.40
CA ARG A 71 23.08 20.00 33.96
C ARG A 71 23.44 18.70 33.25
N SER A 72 24.34 17.90 33.85
CA SER A 72 24.72 16.59 33.31
C SER A 72 23.60 15.57 33.46
N ASP A 73 22.83 15.64 34.56
CA ASP A 73 21.62 14.83 34.75
C ASP A 73 20.64 15.02 33.59
N ARG A 74 20.25 16.26 33.30
CA ARG A 74 19.37 16.58 32.16
C ARG A 74 19.93 16.13 30.82
N GLU A 75 21.21 16.39 30.57
CA GLU A 75 21.87 15.97 29.32
C GLU A 75 21.79 14.45 29.11
N LEU A 76 22.05 13.66 30.16
CA LEU A 76 21.98 12.20 30.09
C LEU A 76 20.53 11.70 29.97
N ILE A 77 19.57 12.35 30.61
CA ILE A 77 18.13 12.05 30.47
C ILE A 77 17.68 12.30 29.03
N ASP A 78 18.04 13.46 28.46
CA ASP A 78 17.68 13.83 27.09
C ASP A 78 18.31 12.86 26.08
N LEU A 79 19.55 12.43 26.33
CA LEU A 79 20.19 11.36 25.57
C LEU A 79 19.37 10.06 25.63
N CYS A 80 19.00 9.59 26.82
CA CYS A 80 18.22 8.37 26.98
C CYS A 80 16.89 8.43 26.22
N ARG A 81 16.17 9.55 26.33
CA ARG A 81 14.90 9.78 25.61
C ARG A 81 15.06 9.82 24.10
N LYS A 82 16.13 10.44 23.60
CA LYS A 82 16.46 10.48 22.17
C LYS A 82 16.65 9.06 21.63
N TYR A 83 17.43 8.24 22.32
CA TYR A 83 17.66 6.85 21.91
C TYR A 83 16.41 5.98 22.08
N GLU A 84 15.64 6.16 23.15
CA GLU A 84 14.34 5.49 23.35
C GLU A 84 13.39 5.76 22.17
N THR A 85 13.24 7.02 21.76
CA THR A 85 12.38 7.41 20.63
C THR A 85 12.85 6.77 19.32
N ASN A 86 14.16 6.78 19.05
CA ASN A 86 14.71 6.16 17.85
C ASN A 86 14.53 4.64 17.85
N ILE A 87 14.69 3.99 19.00
CA ILE A 87 14.47 2.55 19.15
C ILE A 87 13.01 2.21 18.93
N ILE A 88 12.07 2.98 19.49
CA ILE A 88 10.63 2.81 19.29
C ILE A 88 10.29 2.92 17.80
N ASN A 89 10.75 3.97 17.12
CA ASN A 89 10.49 4.18 15.70
C ASN A 89 11.04 3.04 14.84
N ASN A 90 12.30 2.65 15.06
CA ASN A 90 12.92 1.52 14.35
C ASN A 90 12.21 0.18 14.64
N THR A 91 11.67 0.00 15.84
CA THR A 91 10.93 -1.20 16.23
C THR A 91 9.56 -1.23 15.58
N ILE A 92 8.86 -0.10 15.50
CA ILE A 92 7.59 0.04 14.77
C ILE A 92 7.81 -0.23 13.28
N GLU A 93 8.86 0.33 12.68
CA GLU A 93 9.20 0.08 11.27
C GLU A 93 9.49 -1.40 11.00
N LYS A 94 10.31 -2.05 11.85
CA LYS A 94 10.58 -3.49 11.74
C LYS A 94 9.35 -4.36 11.99
N ALA A 95 8.50 -3.98 12.95
CA ALA A 95 7.25 -4.68 13.21
C ALA A 95 6.32 -4.58 12.00
N ASN A 96 6.20 -3.40 11.40
CA ASN A 96 5.40 -3.18 10.19
C ASN A 96 5.95 -3.97 8.99
N GLU A 97 7.28 -4.05 8.82
CA GLU A 97 7.91 -4.88 7.78
C GLU A 97 7.63 -6.38 7.97
N ASN A 98 7.83 -6.90 9.19
CA ASN A 98 7.52 -8.29 9.52
C ASN A 98 6.04 -8.60 9.26
N THR A 99 5.13 -7.67 9.58
CA THR A 99 3.69 -7.85 9.30
C THR A 99 3.37 -7.84 7.81
N LEU A 100 4.09 -7.06 6.98
CA LEU A 100 3.85 -7.04 5.54
C LEU A 100 4.40 -8.31 4.87
N GLU A 101 5.59 -8.77 5.27
CA GLU A 101 6.14 -10.04 4.77
C GLU A 101 5.22 -11.23 5.12
N GLU A 102 4.78 -11.31 6.39
CA GLU A 102 3.79 -12.30 6.84
C GLU A 102 2.46 -12.17 6.07
N THR A 103 2.04 -10.94 5.78
CA THR A 103 0.85 -10.68 4.95
C THR A 103 1.02 -11.30 3.58
N ILE A 104 2.10 -10.99 2.84
CA ILE A 104 2.34 -11.50 1.48
C ILE A 104 2.47 -13.03 1.45
N VAL A 105 3.07 -13.64 2.48
CA VAL A 105 3.19 -15.10 2.59
C VAL A 105 1.82 -15.74 2.86
N SER A 106 1.01 -15.15 3.74
CA SER A 106 -0.28 -15.70 4.16
C SER A 106 -1.44 -15.50 3.16
N LEU A 107 -1.23 -14.75 2.07
CA LEU A 107 -2.25 -14.58 1.03
C LEU A 107 -2.65 -15.92 0.40
N SER A 108 -3.96 -16.16 0.36
CA SER A 108 -4.56 -17.30 -0.34
C SER A 108 -4.37 -17.19 -1.85
N ARG A 109 -4.57 -18.31 -2.56
CA ARG A 109 -4.49 -18.32 -4.03
C ARG A 109 -5.44 -17.31 -4.67
N ILE A 110 -6.69 -17.27 -4.21
CA ILE A 110 -7.72 -16.36 -4.74
C ILE A 110 -7.33 -14.90 -4.45
N GLN A 111 -6.86 -14.59 -3.24
CA GLN A 111 -6.37 -13.25 -2.90
C GLN A 111 -5.22 -12.81 -3.81
N ARG A 112 -4.27 -13.70 -4.09
CA ARG A 112 -3.16 -13.42 -5.03
C ARG A 112 -3.67 -13.15 -6.44
N GLU A 113 -4.63 -13.93 -6.94
CA GLU A 113 -5.21 -13.74 -8.27
C GLU A 113 -5.93 -12.38 -8.38
N VAL A 114 -6.67 -11.98 -7.34
CA VAL A 114 -7.32 -10.66 -7.25
C VAL A 114 -6.29 -9.52 -7.26
N ILE A 115 -5.25 -9.61 -6.42
CA ILE A 115 -4.20 -8.58 -6.35
C ILE A 115 -3.39 -8.53 -7.66
N ASN A 116 -3.01 -9.66 -8.24
CA ASN A 116 -2.27 -9.69 -9.51
C ASN A 116 -3.06 -9.00 -10.63
N SER A 117 -4.37 -9.27 -10.69
CA SER A 117 -5.27 -8.62 -11.65
C SER A 117 -5.33 -7.11 -11.41
N PHE A 118 -5.41 -6.69 -10.15
CA PHE A 118 -5.41 -5.28 -9.76
C PHE A 118 -4.12 -4.56 -10.19
N ILE A 119 -2.95 -5.15 -9.90
CA ILE A 119 -1.64 -4.60 -10.27
C ILE A 119 -1.57 -4.43 -11.79
N LEU A 120 -2.01 -5.45 -12.56
CA LEU A 120 -1.98 -5.43 -14.01
C LEU A 120 -2.88 -4.33 -14.61
N VAL A 121 -4.13 -4.23 -14.14
CA VAL A 121 -5.08 -3.21 -14.62
C VAL A 121 -4.55 -1.81 -14.33
N ASN A 122 -4.09 -1.55 -13.10
CA ASN A 122 -3.54 -0.24 -12.74
C ASN A 122 -2.26 0.07 -13.52
N THR A 123 -1.37 -0.89 -13.71
CA THR A 123 -0.18 -0.72 -14.57
C THR A 123 -0.57 -0.30 -15.99
N ASN A 124 -1.63 -0.89 -16.55
CA ASN A 124 -2.10 -0.57 -17.90
C ASN A 124 -2.74 0.83 -17.98
N SER A 125 -3.22 1.37 -16.86
CA SER A 125 -3.76 2.74 -16.79
C SER A 125 -2.70 3.84 -16.62
N LEU A 126 -1.44 3.47 -16.36
CA LEU A 126 -0.32 4.41 -16.27
C LEU A 126 0.00 5.06 -17.61
N SER A 127 0.61 6.24 -17.57
CA SER A 127 1.21 6.86 -18.74
C SER A 127 2.25 5.93 -19.38
N VAL A 128 2.41 6.00 -20.71
CA VAL A 128 3.33 5.15 -21.49
C VAL A 128 4.73 5.09 -20.86
N ARG A 129 5.24 6.24 -20.40
CA ARG A 129 6.56 6.33 -19.77
C ARG A 129 6.63 5.57 -18.44
N SER A 130 5.67 5.81 -17.54
CA SER A 130 5.62 5.19 -16.22
C SER A 130 5.36 3.69 -16.33
N LYS A 131 4.48 3.28 -17.25
CA LYS A 131 4.22 1.88 -17.61
C LYS A 131 5.50 1.18 -18.06
N ASN A 132 6.23 1.76 -19.00
CA ASN A 132 7.46 1.15 -19.52
C ASN A 132 8.53 1.04 -18.44
N ALA A 133 8.72 2.09 -17.65
CA ALA A 133 9.69 2.09 -16.57
C ALA A 133 9.40 1.02 -15.51
N ILE A 134 8.16 0.93 -15.02
CA ILE A 134 7.79 -0.06 -14.00
C ILE A 134 7.79 -1.48 -14.56
N SER A 135 7.39 -1.66 -15.83
CA SER A 135 7.45 -2.95 -16.51
C SER A 135 8.88 -3.44 -16.63
N GLN A 136 9.81 -2.56 -17.02
CA GLN A 136 11.23 -2.88 -17.10
C GLN A 136 11.79 -3.23 -15.73
N PHE A 137 11.52 -2.41 -14.70
CA PHE A 137 11.96 -2.65 -13.33
C PHE A 137 11.47 -4.00 -12.77
N LEU A 138 10.21 -4.34 -13.04
CA LEU A 138 9.60 -5.59 -12.62
C LEU A 138 9.88 -6.78 -13.56
N ASN A 139 10.69 -6.61 -14.62
CA ASN A 139 10.94 -7.62 -15.65
C ASN A 139 9.66 -8.18 -16.28
N GLY A 140 8.63 -7.36 -16.44
CA GLY A 140 7.31 -7.74 -16.95
C GLY A 140 6.48 -8.61 -16.01
N ASN A 141 6.95 -8.91 -14.80
CA ASN A 141 6.26 -9.76 -13.84
C ASN A 141 5.45 -8.92 -12.83
N PHE A 142 4.13 -8.88 -13.01
CA PHE A 142 3.21 -8.12 -12.16
C PHE A 142 2.56 -8.96 -11.06
N SER A 143 3.19 -10.07 -10.66
CA SER A 143 2.73 -10.81 -9.49
C SER A 143 2.94 -10.01 -8.20
N VAL A 144 2.00 -10.13 -7.26
CA VAL A 144 2.07 -9.52 -5.93
C VAL A 144 3.37 -9.85 -5.21
N ARG A 145 3.88 -11.07 -5.40
CA ARG A 145 5.16 -11.49 -4.83
C ARG A 145 6.32 -10.66 -5.38
N ASN A 146 6.47 -10.60 -6.71
CA ASN A 146 7.55 -9.84 -7.33
C ASN A 146 7.43 -8.33 -7.05
N PHE A 147 6.20 -7.82 -7.04
CA PHE A 147 5.92 -6.43 -6.67
C PHE A 147 6.38 -6.15 -5.23
N ALA A 148 5.95 -6.97 -4.26
CA ALA A 148 6.31 -6.79 -2.87
C ALA A 148 7.83 -6.93 -2.65
N GLU A 149 8.45 -7.98 -3.18
CA GLU A 149 9.89 -8.24 -3.01
C GLU A 149 10.75 -7.11 -3.58
N LYS A 150 10.40 -6.57 -4.76
CA LYS A 150 11.22 -5.54 -5.42
C LYS A 150 10.96 -4.12 -4.94
N ILE A 151 9.73 -3.82 -4.53
CA ILE A 151 9.24 -2.46 -4.24
C ILE A 151 8.96 -2.30 -2.75
N LEU A 152 8.01 -3.06 -2.19
CA LEU A 152 7.48 -2.80 -0.84
C LEU A 152 8.40 -3.24 0.28
N LEU A 153 9.09 -4.38 0.12
CA LEU A 153 9.96 -4.99 1.14
C LEU A 153 11.43 -4.62 0.96
N ASN A 154 11.78 -4.03 -0.19
CA ASN A 154 13.17 -3.69 -0.50
C ASN A 154 13.53 -2.32 0.06
N LYS A 155 14.23 -2.28 1.20
CA LYS A 155 14.69 -1.03 1.84
C LYS A 155 15.60 -0.15 0.99
N LYS A 156 16.23 -0.71 -0.04
CA LYS A 156 17.11 0.02 -0.96
C LYS A 156 16.36 0.52 -2.19
N PHE A 157 15.07 0.21 -2.31
CA PHE A 157 14.24 0.69 -3.39
C PHE A 157 14.10 2.21 -3.31
N ILE A 158 14.54 2.89 -4.36
CA ILE A 158 14.36 4.32 -4.53
C ILE A 158 13.73 4.53 -5.89
N LEU A 159 12.53 5.12 -5.91
CA LEU A 159 11.78 5.23 -7.16
C LEU A 159 12.49 6.10 -8.21
N ALA A 160 13.22 7.11 -7.76
CA ALA A 160 14.07 7.96 -8.60
C ALA A 160 15.27 7.22 -9.22
N SER A 161 15.61 6.01 -8.75
CA SER A 161 16.68 5.20 -9.33
C SER A 161 16.22 4.32 -10.49
N ILE A 162 14.93 4.32 -10.83
CA ILE A 162 14.44 3.59 -12.00
C ILE A 162 14.84 4.34 -13.27
N ASP A 163 15.45 3.62 -14.21
CA ASP A 163 15.87 4.18 -15.49
C ASP A 163 14.71 4.87 -16.23
N ASN A 164 15.02 6.00 -16.88
CA ASN A 164 14.09 6.75 -17.73
C ASN A 164 12.84 7.34 -17.05
N VAL A 165 12.84 7.41 -15.71
CA VAL A 165 11.78 8.05 -14.92
C VAL A 165 12.10 9.52 -14.67
N GLY A 166 11.21 10.42 -15.10
CA GLY A 166 11.28 11.85 -14.78
C GLY A 166 10.35 12.24 -13.64
N LYS A 167 10.48 13.46 -13.11
CA LYS A 167 9.68 13.96 -11.95
C LYS A 167 8.18 13.66 -12.01
N LYS A 168 7.53 13.84 -13.17
CA LYS A 168 6.11 13.54 -13.35
C LYS A 168 5.79 12.05 -13.22
N SER A 169 6.65 11.20 -13.77
CA SER A 169 6.52 9.74 -13.64
C SER A 169 6.80 9.27 -12.22
N ILE A 170 7.70 9.95 -11.49
CA ILE A 170 7.94 9.65 -10.07
C ILE A 170 6.64 9.81 -9.28
N LEU A 171 6.00 10.98 -9.37
CA LEU A 171 4.74 11.26 -8.67
C LEU A 171 3.63 10.27 -9.04
N GLU A 172 3.50 9.96 -10.34
CA GLU A 172 2.50 8.99 -10.81
C GLU A 172 2.76 7.58 -10.25
N LEU A 173 4.03 7.14 -10.22
CA LEU A 173 4.40 5.82 -9.71
C LEU A 173 4.30 5.72 -8.19
N GLU A 174 4.55 6.80 -7.44
CA GLU A 174 4.31 6.86 -5.99
C GLU A 174 2.83 6.64 -5.66
N VAL A 175 1.94 7.34 -6.37
CA VAL A 175 0.49 7.17 -6.22
C VAL A 175 0.07 5.73 -6.57
N TYR A 176 0.60 5.20 -7.68
CA TYR A 176 0.36 3.82 -8.07
C TYR A 176 0.79 2.80 -7.02
N ILE A 177 2.00 2.94 -6.45
CA ILE A 177 2.50 2.03 -5.42
C ILE A 177 1.64 2.13 -4.15
N SER A 178 1.25 3.33 -3.74
CA SER A 178 0.36 3.53 -2.60
C SER A 178 -0.97 2.80 -2.80
N ILE A 179 -1.62 3.01 -3.95
CA ILE A 179 -2.90 2.37 -4.28
C ILE A 179 -2.78 0.84 -4.30
N VAL A 180 -1.69 0.29 -4.83
CA VAL A 180 -1.43 -1.16 -4.81
C VAL A 180 -1.24 -1.67 -3.38
N ASN A 181 -0.47 -0.96 -2.55
CA ASN A 181 -0.24 -1.35 -1.16
C ASN A 181 -1.55 -1.35 -0.34
N ASP A 182 -2.34 -0.29 -0.45
CA ASP A 182 -3.63 -0.17 0.24
C ASP A 182 -4.60 -1.28 -0.17
N PHE A 183 -4.58 -1.67 -1.45
CA PHE A 183 -5.39 -2.77 -1.95
C PHE A 183 -4.92 -4.13 -1.44
N ILE A 184 -3.61 -4.36 -1.33
CA ILE A 184 -3.05 -5.59 -0.73
C ILE A 184 -3.56 -5.75 0.70
N ILE A 185 -3.51 -4.68 1.50
CA ILE A 185 -3.99 -4.66 2.88
C ILE A 185 -5.49 -4.96 2.92
N SER A 186 -6.28 -4.26 2.10
CA SER A 186 -7.74 -4.46 2.01
C SER A 186 -8.12 -5.90 1.66
N VAL A 187 -7.40 -6.52 0.71
CA VAL A 187 -7.63 -7.91 0.30
C VAL A 187 -7.24 -8.89 1.41
N LYS A 188 -6.20 -8.59 2.20
CA LYS A 188 -5.77 -9.42 3.32
C LYS A 188 -6.79 -9.44 4.46
N GLU A 189 -7.42 -8.29 4.73
CA GLU A 189 -8.44 -8.11 5.77
C GLU A 189 -9.79 -8.74 5.40
N ALA A 190 -10.01 -9.07 4.12
CA ALA A 190 -11.22 -9.74 3.68
C ALA A 190 -11.33 -11.14 4.30
N ASN A 191 -12.36 -11.32 5.12
CA ASN A 191 -12.54 -12.53 5.94
C ASN A 191 -13.31 -13.64 5.22
N ASP A 192 -13.95 -13.32 4.10
CA ASP A 192 -14.76 -14.25 3.31
C ASP A 192 -14.68 -13.95 1.81
N GLU A 193 -15.14 -14.91 1.01
CA GLU A 193 -15.12 -14.84 -0.45
C GLU A 193 -16.03 -13.74 -1.01
N HIS A 194 -17.17 -13.45 -0.37
CA HIS A 194 -18.06 -12.37 -0.79
C HIS A 194 -17.43 -10.99 -0.65
N GLN A 195 -16.64 -10.76 0.40
CA GLN A 195 -15.85 -9.54 0.57
C GLN A 195 -14.80 -9.41 -0.53
N LEU A 196 -14.12 -10.51 -0.89
CA LEU A 196 -13.16 -10.52 -2.00
C LEU A 196 -13.83 -10.22 -3.35
N ILE A 197 -15.00 -10.79 -3.61
CA ILE A 197 -15.78 -10.52 -4.82
C ILE A 197 -16.20 -9.05 -4.86
N THR A 198 -16.70 -8.51 -3.73
CA THR A 198 -17.08 -7.10 -3.58
C THR A 198 -15.91 -6.17 -3.87
N LEU A 199 -14.74 -6.44 -3.31
CA LEU A 199 -13.51 -5.66 -3.54
C LEU A 199 -13.08 -5.74 -5.01
N LYS A 200 -13.08 -6.94 -5.60
CA LYS A 200 -12.73 -7.15 -7.00
C LYS A 200 -13.66 -6.38 -7.94
N ASN A 201 -14.98 -6.54 -7.77
CA ASN A 201 -15.97 -5.92 -8.64
C ASN A 201 -16.01 -4.40 -8.47
N SER A 202 -16.00 -3.90 -7.24
CA SER A 202 -15.97 -2.46 -6.97
C SER A 202 -14.78 -1.79 -7.64
N PHE A 203 -13.60 -2.41 -7.51
CA PHE A 203 -12.38 -1.89 -8.12
C PHE A 203 -12.44 -1.92 -9.65
N LEU A 204 -12.69 -3.10 -10.25
CA LEU A 204 -12.66 -3.26 -11.69
C LEU A 204 -13.63 -2.31 -12.39
N ILE A 205 -14.85 -2.17 -11.84
CA ILE A 205 -15.88 -1.30 -12.40
C ILE A 205 -15.49 0.17 -12.27
N ARG A 206 -15.03 0.62 -11.08
CA ARG A 206 -14.66 2.03 -10.86
C ARG A 206 -13.45 2.42 -11.69
N GLN A 207 -12.40 1.60 -11.71
CA GLN A 207 -11.15 1.94 -12.37
C GLN A 207 -11.26 1.87 -13.90
N THR A 208 -11.99 0.88 -14.41
CA THR A 208 -12.07 0.66 -15.87
C THR A 208 -13.14 1.55 -16.51
N PHE A 209 -14.29 1.73 -15.85
CA PHE A 209 -15.46 2.38 -16.45
C PHE A 209 -15.87 3.68 -15.77
N SER A 210 -15.17 4.12 -14.72
CA SER A 210 -15.45 5.37 -13.99
C SER A 210 -16.88 5.44 -13.40
N ILE A 211 -17.51 4.28 -13.12
CA ILE A 211 -18.84 4.21 -12.53
C ILE A 211 -18.72 4.23 -11.01
N SER A 212 -19.22 5.29 -10.37
CA SER A 212 -19.09 5.50 -8.92
C SER A 212 -20.19 4.85 -8.09
N LYS A 213 -21.41 4.77 -8.62
CA LYS A 213 -22.57 4.19 -7.95
C LYS A 213 -22.80 2.78 -8.48
N ILE A 214 -22.45 1.79 -7.66
CA ILE A 214 -22.59 0.36 -7.99
C ILE A 214 -23.51 -0.27 -6.95
N PRO A 215 -24.64 -0.88 -7.35
CA PRO A 215 -25.53 -1.59 -6.44
C PRO A 215 -24.82 -2.75 -5.73
N ILE A 216 -25.25 -3.07 -4.50
CA ILE A 216 -24.61 -4.12 -3.70
C ILE A 216 -24.74 -5.50 -4.36
N GLU A 217 -25.83 -5.73 -5.07
CA GLU A 217 -26.13 -6.96 -5.81
C GLU A 217 -25.11 -7.18 -6.92
N ILE A 218 -24.69 -6.10 -7.60
CA ILE A 218 -23.65 -6.14 -8.64
C ILE A 218 -22.28 -6.31 -8.00
N LEU A 219 -22.02 -5.62 -6.89
CA LEU A 219 -20.75 -5.76 -6.18
C LEU A 219 -20.52 -7.20 -5.69
N GLN A 220 -21.55 -7.87 -5.20
CA GLN A 220 -21.47 -9.23 -4.69
C GLN A 220 -21.69 -10.29 -5.78
N SER A 221 -21.98 -9.89 -7.02
CA SER A 221 -22.29 -10.83 -8.10
C SER A 221 -21.04 -11.58 -8.60
N GLU A 222 -21.18 -12.88 -8.72
CA GLU A 222 -20.25 -13.75 -9.46
C GLU A 222 -20.68 -13.94 -10.92
N SER A 223 -21.90 -13.51 -11.26
CA SER A 223 -22.47 -13.71 -12.59
C SER A 223 -21.90 -12.69 -13.56
N ILE A 224 -21.10 -13.19 -14.52
CA ILE A 224 -20.60 -12.38 -15.63
C ILE A 224 -21.76 -11.73 -16.41
N PHE A 225 -22.92 -12.38 -16.49
CA PHE A 225 -24.08 -11.82 -17.18
C PHE A 225 -24.67 -10.63 -16.44
N GLN A 226 -24.82 -10.70 -15.10
CA GLN A 226 -25.32 -9.56 -14.31
C GLN A 226 -24.34 -8.38 -14.35
N LEU A 227 -23.04 -8.66 -14.27
CA LEU A 227 -22.00 -7.64 -14.40
C LEU A 227 -22.03 -6.98 -15.79
N THR A 228 -22.10 -7.80 -16.85
CA THR A 228 -22.13 -7.31 -18.23
C THR A 228 -23.39 -6.50 -18.49
N ASP A 229 -24.55 -6.97 -18.03
CA ASP A 229 -25.82 -6.27 -18.17
C ASP A 229 -25.80 -4.90 -17.48
N PHE A 230 -25.33 -4.85 -16.23
CA PHE A 230 -25.13 -3.58 -15.51
C PHE A 230 -24.21 -2.61 -16.27
N LEU A 231 -23.13 -3.10 -16.86
CA LEU A 231 -22.22 -2.28 -17.66
C LEU A 231 -22.88 -1.78 -18.96
N PHE A 232 -23.73 -2.59 -19.60
CA PHE A 232 -24.55 -2.17 -20.73
C PHE A 232 -25.54 -1.08 -20.34
N GLU A 233 -26.28 -1.23 -19.25
CA GLU A 233 -27.23 -0.21 -18.77
C GLU A 233 -26.56 1.13 -18.47
N ASN A 234 -25.31 1.10 -17.99
CA ASN A 234 -24.53 2.29 -17.69
C ASN A 234 -23.77 2.86 -18.90
N ASN A 235 -23.95 2.30 -20.12
CA ASN A 235 -23.23 2.73 -21.33
C ASN A 235 -21.70 2.66 -21.16
N ALA A 236 -21.22 1.65 -20.43
CA ALA A 236 -19.80 1.53 -20.05
C ALA A 236 -18.90 1.17 -21.23
N PHE A 237 -19.40 0.33 -22.15
CA PHE A 237 -18.65 -0.12 -23.32
C PHE A 237 -18.75 0.85 -24.50
N PHE A 238 -19.91 1.48 -24.66
CA PHE A 238 -20.24 2.31 -25.82
C PHE A 238 -21.00 3.55 -25.38
N ASN A 239 -20.88 4.65 -26.13
CA ASN A 239 -21.73 5.80 -25.88
C ASN A 239 -23.23 5.46 -26.07
N LYS A 240 -24.09 6.27 -25.48
CA LYS A 240 -25.55 6.06 -25.44
C LYS A 240 -26.19 5.69 -26.77
N ASN A 241 -25.79 6.35 -27.86
CA ASN A 241 -26.36 6.10 -29.18
C ASN A 241 -25.92 4.74 -29.74
N HIS A 242 -24.63 4.41 -29.65
CA HIS A 242 -24.11 3.11 -30.11
C HIS A 242 -24.68 1.97 -29.26
N ASN A 243 -24.76 2.16 -27.94
CA ASN A 243 -25.34 1.19 -27.02
C ASN A 243 -26.81 0.87 -27.36
N SER A 244 -27.61 1.91 -27.57
CA SER A 244 -29.02 1.80 -28.02
C SER A 244 -29.16 1.04 -29.33
N ILE A 245 -28.25 1.27 -30.29
CA ILE A 245 -28.26 0.58 -31.59
C ILE A 245 -27.90 -0.89 -31.41
N ILE A 246 -26.86 -1.20 -30.64
CA ILE A 246 -26.38 -2.57 -30.40
C ILE A 246 -27.47 -3.41 -29.73
N GLN A 247 -28.09 -2.89 -28.67
CA GLN A 247 -29.15 -3.60 -27.96
C GLN A 247 -30.34 -3.93 -28.87
N GLN A 248 -30.73 -3.00 -29.75
CA GLN A 248 -31.84 -3.20 -30.69
C GLN A 248 -31.47 -4.08 -31.88
N ALA A 249 -30.24 -3.99 -32.37
CA ALA A 249 -29.81 -4.68 -33.58
C ALA A 249 -29.34 -6.12 -33.33
N LEU A 250 -28.80 -6.42 -32.15
CA LEU A 250 -28.25 -7.73 -31.79
C LEU A 250 -29.19 -8.60 -30.94
N LYS A 251 -30.35 -8.08 -30.50
CA LYS A 251 -31.36 -8.83 -29.73
C LYS A 251 -30.78 -9.52 -28.49
N ILE A 252 -30.02 -8.76 -27.70
CA ILE A 252 -29.29 -9.29 -26.53
C ILE A 252 -30.24 -9.83 -25.45
N TYR A 253 -31.46 -9.30 -25.37
CA TYR A 253 -32.45 -9.66 -24.36
C TYR A 253 -33.60 -10.49 -24.94
N ASN A 254 -34.08 -11.46 -24.15
CA ASN A 254 -35.32 -12.17 -24.45
C ASN A 254 -36.48 -11.16 -24.52
N ASN A 255 -37.35 -11.31 -25.53
CA ASN A 255 -38.49 -10.42 -25.84
C ASN A 255 -38.13 -9.04 -26.41
N THR A 256 -36.95 -8.88 -27.04
CA THR A 256 -36.70 -7.70 -27.87
C THR A 256 -37.54 -7.74 -29.15
N GLU A 257 -38.27 -6.66 -29.43
CA GLU A 257 -39.02 -6.51 -30.70
C GLU A 257 -38.08 -6.55 -31.90
N ASP A 258 -38.50 -7.27 -32.94
CA ASP A 258 -37.82 -7.30 -34.21
C ASP A 258 -37.89 -5.93 -34.88
N ARG A 259 -36.74 -5.25 -34.96
CA ARG A 259 -36.60 -3.96 -35.63
C ARG A 259 -35.68 -4.08 -36.84
N THR A 260 -36.12 -3.50 -37.94
CA THR A 260 -35.29 -3.34 -39.13
C THR A 260 -34.21 -2.28 -38.91
N LEU A 261 -33.14 -2.34 -39.70
CA LEU A 261 -32.10 -1.30 -39.66
C LEU A 261 -32.64 0.09 -39.97
N GLU A 262 -33.71 0.18 -40.78
CA GLU A 262 -34.38 1.43 -41.13
C GLU A 262 -35.09 2.03 -39.91
N GLU A 263 -35.82 1.21 -39.14
CA GLU A 263 -36.51 1.66 -37.92
C GLU A 263 -35.53 2.10 -36.84
N ILE A 264 -34.41 1.37 -36.69
CA ILE A 264 -33.34 1.75 -35.76
C ILE A 264 -32.69 3.06 -36.20
N ALA A 265 -32.49 3.25 -37.51
CA ALA A 265 -31.91 4.47 -38.07
C ALA A 265 -32.79 5.70 -37.82
N ILE A 266 -34.10 5.58 -38.07
CA ILE A 266 -35.08 6.65 -37.79
C ILE A 266 -35.06 7.01 -36.30
N LYS A 267 -35.11 6.01 -35.40
CA LYS A 267 -35.15 6.25 -33.95
C LYS A 267 -33.89 6.94 -33.41
N ASN A 268 -32.73 6.66 -33.98
CA ASN A 268 -31.46 7.22 -33.53
C ASN A 268 -31.01 8.43 -34.37
N ASN A 269 -31.84 8.92 -35.30
CA ASN A 269 -31.53 10.03 -36.21
C ASN A 269 -30.22 9.81 -37.00
N LEU A 270 -30.06 8.62 -37.58
CA LEU A 270 -28.91 8.21 -38.38
C LEU A 270 -29.35 7.67 -39.74
N SER A 271 -28.41 7.51 -40.67
CA SER A 271 -28.67 6.74 -41.89
C SER A 271 -28.62 5.24 -41.59
N ARG A 272 -29.38 4.46 -42.36
CA ARG A 272 -29.32 2.98 -42.31
C ARG A 272 -27.90 2.45 -42.48
N GLU A 273 -27.12 3.05 -43.37
CA GLU A 273 -25.73 2.65 -43.60
C GLU A 273 -24.85 2.92 -42.36
N ARG A 274 -25.09 4.04 -41.65
CA ARG A 274 -24.36 4.33 -40.41
C ARG A 274 -24.70 3.33 -39.30
N VAL A 275 -25.96 2.93 -39.18
CA VAL A 275 -26.39 1.87 -38.24
C VAL A 275 -25.74 0.54 -38.59
N ARG A 276 -25.66 0.19 -39.88
CA ARG A 276 -24.99 -1.03 -40.36
C ARG A 276 -23.50 -1.05 -40.02
N GLN A 277 -22.80 0.07 -40.20
CA GLN A 277 -21.39 0.21 -39.84
C GLN A 277 -21.17 0.02 -38.34
N ILE A 278 -21.96 0.72 -37.51
CA ILE A 278 -21.91 0.60 -36.05
C ILE A 278 -22.11 -0.84 -35.61
N ARG A 279 -23.08 -1.54 -36.19
CA ARG A 279 -23.34 -2.97 -35.88
C ARG A 279 -22.18 -3.89 -36.29
N LYS A 280 -21.37 -3.52 -37.29
CA LYS A 280 -20.25 -4.33 -37.77
C LYS A 280 -18.98 -4.10 -36.94
N ASP A 281 -18.79 -2.87 -36.47
CA ASP A 281 -17.58 -2.45 -35.75
C ASP A 281 -17.62 -2.80 -34.25
N CYS A 282 -18.80 -3.16 -33.72
CA CYS A 282 -19.04 -3.59 -32.34
C CYS A 282 -19.28 -5.10 -32.28
#